data_AF-A0A535IL13-F1
#
_entry.id   AF-A0A535IL13-F1
#
_cell.length_a   1.000
_cell.length_b   1.000
_cell.length_c   1.000
_cell.angle_alpha   90.00
_cell.angle_beta   90.00
_cell.angle_gamma   90.00
#
_symmetry.space_group_name_H-M   'P 1'
#
loop_
_entity.id
_entity.type
_entity.pdbx_description
1 polymer ?
#
loop_
_entity_poly.entity_id
_entity_poly.type
_entity_poly.pdbx_seq_one_letter_code
_entity_poly.pdbx_strand_id
1 'polypeptide(L)'
;MAATYALTLAWLSLARHAAHQTNALDLGYYSNTLWNTIHGSPFRFTTFHAADYAFPEFAPRLLRQPDNLLAYHVEPILLPLALIYLIWPDARALLVLQALVLASGALPL
;
A
#
# COMPACT_ATOMS: atom_id res chain seq x y z
N MET A 1 5.68 25.51 7.05
CA MET A 1 4.76 25.13 5.95
C MET A 1 4.85 23.63 5.63
N ALA A 2 6.03 23.08 5.32
CA ALA A 2 6.16 21.63 5.08
C ALA A 2 5.71 20.76 6.28
N ALA A 3 6.19 21.05 7.50
CA ALA A 3 5.82 20.27 8.69
C ALA A 3 4.31 20.33 9.00
N THR A 4 3.71 21.53 8.94
CA THR A 4 2.27 21.71 9.14
C THR A 4 1.45 20.94 8.09
N TYR A 5 1.92 20.94 6.84
CA TYR A 5 1.28 20.20 5.76
C TYR A 5 1.38 18.68 5.96
N ALA A 6 2.57 18.17 6.29
CA ALA A 6 2.80 16.75 6.60
C ALA A 6 1.89 16.28 7.73
N LEU A 7 1.85 17.01 8.84
CA LEU A 7 1.03 16.67 10.00
C LEU A 7 -0.47 16.67 9.66
N THR A 8 -0.92 17.66 8.88
CA THR A 8 -2.33 17.76 8.49
C THR A 8 -2.74 16.60 7.58
N LEU A 9 -1.94 16.28 6.56
CA LEU A 9 -2.24 15.17 5.64
C LEU A 9 -2.14 13.80 6.32
N ALA A 10 -1.14 13.61 7.19
CA ALA A 10 -1.03 12.40 7.99
C ALA A 10 -2.26 12.24 8.89
N TRP A 11 -2.67 13.29 9.60
CA TRP A 11 -3.86 13.26 10.44
C TRP A 11 -5.13 12.90 9.65
N LEU A 12 -5.40 13.59 8.54
CA LEU A 12 -6.59 13.35 7.73
C LEU A 12 -6.63 11.93 7.15
N SER A 13 -5.50 11.44 6.63
CA SER A 13 -5.42 10.09 6.06
C SER A 13 -5.58 9.00 7.13
N LEU A 14 -4.97 9.18 8.31
CA LEU A 14 -5.12 8.27 9.45
C LEU A 14 -6.55 8.27 9.99
N ALA A 15 -7.20 9.44 10.10
CA ALA A 15 -8.60 9.53 10.51
C ALA A 15 -9.53 8.81 9.52
N ARG A 16 -9.30 8.98 8.22
CA ARG A 16 -10.03 8.24 7.16
C ARG A 16 -9.84 6.73 7.29
N HIS A 17 -8.62 6.28 7.55
CA HIS A 17 -8.32 4.86 7.76
C HIS A 17 -9.00 4.31 9.01
N ALA A 18 -8.95 5.04 10.12
CA ALA A 18 -9.62 4.68 11.37
C ALA A 18 -11.15 4.64 11.24
N ALA A 19 -11.72 5.46 10.35
CA ALA A 19 -13.14 5.43 9.99
C ALA A 19 -13.50 4.31 8.98
N HIS A 20 -12.57 3.42 8.66
CA HIS A 20 -12.72 2.35 7.65
C HIS A 20 -13.04 2.87 6.23
N GLN A 21 -12.63 4.09 5.91
CA GLN A 21 -12.83 4.73 4.61
C GLN A 21 -11.59 4.62 3.69
N THR A 22 -10.82 3.54 3.84
CA THR A 22 -9.71 3.19 2.94
C THR A 22 -9.99 1.85 2.30
N ASN A 23 -9.67 1.71 1.02
CA ASN A 23 -10.04 0.51 0.26
C ASN A 23 -8.96 -0.57 0.33
N ALA A 24 -9.40 -1.83 0.38
CA ALA A 24 -8.51 -2.98 0.32
C ALA A 24 -7.70 -3.02 -0.99
N LEU A 25 -8.29 -2.52 -2.09
CA LEU A 25 -7.65 -2.43 -3.43
C LEU A 25 -6.90 -1.13 -3.68
N ASP A 26 -6.81 -0.28 -2.67
CA ASP A 26 -6.02 0.95 -2.71
C ASP A 26 -4.85 0.82 -1.73
N LEU A 27 -5.14 0.61 -0.44
CA LEU A 27 -4.13 0.55 0.62
C LEU A 27 -3.82 -0.88 1.10
N GLY A 28 -4.85 -1.73 1.21
CA GLY A 28 -4.76 -3.01 1.91
C GLY A 28 -3.82 -4.01 1.23
N TYR A 29 -3.95 -4.18 -0.09
CA TYR A 29 -3.11 -5.11 -0.84
C TYR A 29 -1.64 -4.66 -0.90
N TYR A 30 -1.32 -3.36 -0.92
CA TYR A 30 0.07 -2.91 -0.77
C TYR A 30 0.62 -3.24 0.60
N SER A 31 -0.14 -3.00 1.67
CA SER A 31 0.28 -3.38 3.03
C SER A 31 0.57 -4.87 3.13
N ASN A 32 -0.31 -5.70 2.58
CA ASN A 32 -0.12 -7.14 2.52
C ASN A 32 1.10 -7.54 1.66
N THR A 33 1.30 -6.88 0.51
CA THR A 33 2.44 -7.08 -0.39
C THR A 33 3.76 -6.81 0.29
N LEU A 34 3.89 -5.68 0.98
CA LEU A 34 5.13 -5.28 1.65
C LEU A 34 5.46 -6.24 2.80
N TRP A 35 4.45 -6.63 3.59
CA TRP A 35 4.61 -7.65 4.63
C TRP A 35 5.13 -8.97 4.07
N ASN A 36 4.51 -9.51 3.01
CA ASN A 36 4.99 -10.77 2.42
C ASN A 36 6.39 -10.64 1.82
N THR A 37 6.71 -9.49 1.24
CA THR A 37 8.02 -9.22 0.63
C THR A 37 9.15 -9.32 1.66
N ILE A 38 9.01 -8.71 2.84
CA ILE A 38 10.03 -8.84 3.89
C ILE A 38 10.09 -10.25 4.51
N HIS A 39 9.02 -11.05 4.38
CA HIS A 39 8.94 -12.43 4.88
C HIS A 39 9.31 -13.49 3.83
N GLY A 40 10.01 -13.10 2.77
CA GLY A 40 10.56 -14.03 1.78
C GLY A 40 9.58 -14.47 0.69
N SER A 41 8.44 -13.78 0.54
CA SER A 41 7.51 -13.95 -0.58
C SER A 41 7.38 -12.63 -1.35
N PRO A 42 8.38 -12.28 -2.20
CA PRO A 42 8.41 -11.00 -2.92
C PRO A 42 7.14 -10.77 -3.73
N PHE A 43 6.56 -9.57 -3.57
CA PHE A 43 5.36 -9.10 -4.29
C PHE A 43 4.09 -9.93 -4.07
N ARG A 44 4.07 -10.89 -3.14
CA ARG A 44 2.90 -11.72 -2.90
C ARG A 44 1.83 -10.97 -2.11
N PHE A 45 0.57 -11.14 -2.48
CA PHE A 45 -0.56 -10.64 -1.71
C PHE A 45 -1.76 -11.58 -1.77
N THR A 46 -2.63 -11.53 -0.77
CA THR A 46 -3.76 -12.47 -0.62
C THR A 46 -5.13 -11.82 -0.78
N THR A 47 -5.20 -10.50 -1.01
CA THR A 47 -6.45 -9.73 -1.11
C THR A 47 -7.38 -10.26 -2.22
N PHE A 48 -6.83 -10.86 -3.28
CA PHE A 48 -7.61 -11.39 -4.40
C PHE A 48 -8.01 -12.87 -4.29
N HIS A 49 -7.70 -13.57 -3.20
CA HIS A 49 -8.10 -14.98 -3.04
C HIS A 49 -9.61 -15.23 -3.15
N ALA A 50 -10.44 -14.21 -2.92
CA ALA A 50 -11.90 -14.26 -3.09
C ALA A 50 -12.44 -13.27 -4.14
N ALA A 51 -11.56 -12.67 -4.95
CA ALA A 51 -11.93 -11.60 -5.87
C ALA A 51 -12.83 -12.06 -7.03
N ASP A 52 -12.76 -13.33 -7.44
CA ASP A 52 -13.62 -13.86 -8.52
C ASP A 52 -15.12 -13.74 -8.20
N TYR A 53 -15.50 -13.72 -6.91
CA TYR A 53 -16.90 -13.50 -6.48
C TYR A 53 -17.29 -12.02 -6.44
N ALA A 54 -16.32 -11.13 -6.28
CA ALA A 54 -16.53 -9.70 -6.10
C ALA A 54 -16.47 -8.91 -7.42
N PHE A 55 -15.77 -9.43 -8.42
CA PHE A 55 -15.55 -8.75 -9.71
C PHE A 55 -15.84 -9.70 -10.88
N PRO A 56 -17.10 -9.95 -11.25
CA PRO A 56 -17.44 -10.90 -12.30
C PRO A 56 -16.85 -10.56 -13.68
N GLU A 57 -16.53 -9.29 -13.94
CA GLU A 57 -15.86 -8.82 -15.16
C GLU A 57 -14.34 -9.02 -15.15
N PHE A 58 -13.76 -9.28 -13.97
CA PHE A 58 -12.33 -9.45 -13.77
C PHE A 58 -12.09 -10.82 -13.14
N ALA A 59 -11.49 -11.73 -13.91
CA ALA A 59 -11.23 -13.09 -13.46
C ALA A 59 -9.72 -13.30 -13.15
N PRO A 60 -9.21 -12.86 -11.98
CA PRO A 60 -7.86 -13.11 -11.50
C PRO A 60 -7.41 -14.54 -11.74
N ARG A 61 -8.27 -15.53 -11.49
CA ARG A 61 -7.96 -16.96 -11.68
C ARG A 61 -7.43 -17.36 -13.07
N LEU A 62 -7.59 -16.51 -14.09
CA LEU A 62 -7.06 -16.75 -15.43
C LEU A 62 -5.58 -16.38 -15.56
N LEU A 63 -5.03 -15.61 -14.61
CA LEU A 63 -3.62 -15.25 -14.58
C LEU A 63 -2.77 -16.39 -13.99
N ARG A 64 -1.51 -16.49 -14.42
CA ARG A 64 -0.57 -17.52 -13.95
C ARG A 64 -0.26 -17.41 -12.46
N GLN A 65 -0.21 -16.20 -11.92
CA GLN A 65 0.10 -15.89 -10.52
C GLN A 65 -0.80 -14.73 -10.04
N PRO A 66 -2.09 -14.98 -9.79
CA PRO A 66 -3.06 -13.93 -9.44
C PRO A 66 -2.84 -13.34 -8.04
N ASP A 67 -2.00 -13.97 -7.25
CA ASP A 67 -1.59 -13.56 -5.92
C ASP A 67 -0.22 -12.87 -5.93
N ASN A 68 0.34 -12.59 -7.11
CA ASN A 68 1.57 -11.82 -7.27
C ASN A 68 1.24 -10.47 -7.87
N LEU A 69 1.64 -9.38 -7.20
CA LEU A 69 1.36 -8.02 -7.65
C LEU A 69 1.90 -7.76 -9.06
N LEU A 70 3.01 -8.40 -9.42
CA LEU A 70 3.63 -8.28 -10.74
C LEU A 70 2.75 -8.81 -11.89
N ALA A 71 1.70 -9.59 -11.61
CA ALA A 71 0.70 -9.97 -12.60
C ALA A 71 -0.23 -8.80 -12.99
N TYR A 72 -0.21 -7.70 -12.23
CA TYR A 72 -1.07 -6.53 -12.41
C TYR A 72 -0.28 -5.23 -12.59
N HIS A 73 0.72 -5.00 -11.73
CA HIS A 73 1.49 -3.76 -11.67
C HIS A 73 2.98 -4.07 -11.45
N VAL A 74 3.85 -3.42 -12.24
CA VAL A 74 5.30 -3.53 -12.07
C VAL A 74 5.79 -2.29 -11.33
N GLU A 75 6.01 -2.44 -10.02
CA GLU A 75 6.35 -1.32 -9.13
C GLU A 75 7.63 -1.61 -8.33
N PRO A 76 8.81 -1.38 -8.92
CA PRO A 76 10.09 -1.68 -8.26
C PRO A 76 10.32 -0.91 -6.96
N ILE A 77 9.68 0.25 -6.80
CA ILE A 77 9.76 1.08 -5.59
C ILE A 77 9.25 0.37 -4.34
N LEU A 78 8.42 -0.67 -4.49
CA LEU A 78 7.93 -1.45 -3.35
C LEU A 78 9.04 -2.22 -2.64
N LEU A 79 10.13 -2.57 -3.32
CA LEU A 79 11.26 -3.28 -2.70
C LEU A 79 11.93 -2.46 -1.58
N PRO A 80 12.40 -1.23 -1.82
CA PRO A 80 12.94 -0.40 -0.73
C PRO A 80 11.85 0.01 0.27
N LEU A 81 10.59 0.23 -0.16
CA LEU A 81 9.49 0.55 0.76
C LEU A 81 9.14 -0.60 1.71
N ALA A 82 9.37 -1.85 1.30
CA ALA A 82 9.11 -3.02 2.14
C ALA A 82 9.94 -2.98 3.43
N LEU A 83 11.13 -2.36 3.40
CA LEU A 83 11.99 -2.22 4.58
C LEU A 83 11.32 -1.42 5.71
N ILE A 84 10.35 -0.56 5.43
CA ILE A 84 9.57 0.16 6.45
C ILE A 84 8.80 -0.83 7.33
N TYR A 85 8.39 -1.97 6.78
CA TYR A 85 7.64 -3.01 7.51
C TYR A 85 8.53 -3.81 8.47
N LEU A 86 9.86 -3.64 8.43
CA LEU A 86 10.73 -4.14 9.50
C LEU A 86 10.54 -3.37 10.81
N ILE A 87 10.12 -2.09 10.72
CA ILE A 87 9.98 -1.19 11.87
C ILE A 87 8.51 -1.02 12.23
N TRP A 88 7.64 -0.81 11.23
CA TRP A 88 6.22 -0.56 11.43
C TRP A 88 5.39 -1.33 10.39
N PRO A 89 5.06 -2.61 10.66
CA PRO A 89 4.30 -3.47 9.76
C PRO A 89 2.79 -3.18 9.80
N ASP A 90 2.41 -1.98 9.37
CA ASP A 90 1.02 -1.51 9.41
C ASP A 90 0.72 -0.58 8.23
N ALA A 91 -0.52 -0.62 7.72
CA ALA A 91 -0.98 0.26 6.65
C ALA A 91 -0.81 1.75 6.96
N ARG A 92 -0.92 2.15 8.24
CA ARG A 92 -0.72 3.53 8.71
C ARG A 92 0.69 4.04 8.43
N ALA A 93 1.71 3.18 8.41
CA ALA A 93 3.07 3.57 8.07
C ALA A 93 3.15 4.15 6.65
N LEU A 94 2.40 3.57 5.70
CA LEU A 94 2.36 4.04 4.32
C LEU A 94 1.65 5.39 4.19
N LEU A 95 0.58 5.61 4.94
CA LEU A 95 -0.14 6.89 4.96
C LEU A 95 0.74 8.03 5.51
N VAL A 96 1.46 7.77 6.61
CA VAL A 96 2.40 8.73 7.18
C VAL A 96 3.54 9.01 6.20
N LEU A 97 4.12 7.96 5.60
CA LEU A 97 5.17 8.13 4.59
C LEU A 97 4.69 8.97 3.40
N GLN A 98 3.50 8.68 2.87
CA GLN A 98 2.95 9.42 1.74
C GLN A 98 2.73 10.90 2.09
N ALA A 99 2.26 11.20 3.30
CA ALA A 99 2.14 12.57 3.77
C ALA A 99 3.51 13.29 3.86
N LEU A 100 4.55 12.58 4.33
CA LEU A 100 5.92 13.13 4.40
C LEU A 100 6.51 13.38 3.01
N VAL A 101 6.35 12.44 2.08
CA VAL A 101 6.83 12.56 0.68
C VAL A 101 6.12 13.69 -0.06
N LEU A 102 4.81 13.86 0.14
CA LEU A 102 4.09 15.01 -0.42
C LEU A 102 4.57 16.33 0.19
N ALA A 103 4.83 16.35 1.50
CA ALA A 103 5.32 17.55 2.18
C ALA A 103 6.75 17.93 1.82
N SER A 104 7.61 16.97 1.45
CA SER A 104 8.97 17.27 1.01
C SER A 104 9.00 18.10 -0.28
N GLY A 105 7.93 18.07 -1.09
CA GLY A 105 7.79 18.95 -2.25
C GLY A 105 7.67 20.45 -1.92
N ALA A 106 7.40 20.80 -0.65
CA ALA A 106 7.39 22.18 -0.18
C ALA A 106 8.76 22.68 0.32
N LEU A 107 9.80 21.84 0.27
CA LEU A 107 11.17 22.25 0.58
C LEU A 107 11.78 22.96 -0.64
N PRO A 108 12.48 24.09 -0.45
CA PRO A 108 13.21 24.72 -1.53
C PRO A 108 14.34 23.81 -2.03
N LEU A 109 14.57 23.83 -3.35
CA LEU A 109 15.64 23.08 -4.03
C LEU A 109 16.95 23.88 -4.07
#